data_AF-A0AAD3RIW8-F1
#
_entry.id   AF-A0AAD3RIW8-F1
#
_cell.length_a   1.000
_cell.length_b   1.000
_cell.length_c   1.000
_cell.angle_alpha   90.00
_cell.angle_beta   90.00
_cell.angle_gamma   90.00
#
_symmetry.space_group_name_H-M   'P 1'
#
loop_
_entity.id
_entity.type
_entity.pdbx_description
1 polymer ?
#
loop_
_entity_poly.entity_id
_entity_poly.type
_entity_poly.pdbx_seq_one_letter_code
_entity_poly.pdbx_strand_id
1 'polypeptide(L)'
;MLYPNLSSLFLALKTMGEKVKLTCTDSLPAYLTTVVTMCFMIAVTFAIVFGVILYRISIKAALHMSDYPAARSNIRATVKTTAAIINLIIIIILDEIYAAIARWLTTLEVPKTDKSFEERLIFKTFILKFVNAFTPIVYLAFFRGRLVGRPGNYLYVVGSYRMEECAHAGCLMELCIQLCITMLGKQLIQNNLFEIGIPKLKKLLRRRKSEMDTKQEEELNKTLQRHEKDHFLGPFVGLSPEYMEMIIQFGMVTLFVASFPLAPLFALLNNIIEIRLDAKKFVMELRRPIAAKAKDIANTVKDYQVSNPWYWYNLLRGLSKVAVIVNAFVISFTSDFIPRLVYQYMYSPDGTMHGFINHTLSYFNVSDFQPGTEPLQPMHLGYHVEICRYKDYREPPWSSTPYELSKEFWAILAARLAFVIVFQ
;
A
#
# COMPACT_ATOMS: atom_id res chain seq x y z
N MET A 1 20.95 -16.81 26.93
CA MET A 1 21.89 -17.87 26.55
C MET A 1 21.97 -17.92 25.03
N LEU A 2 23.19 -17.95 24.51
CA LEU A 2 23.62 -18.15 23.12
C LEU A 2 23.13 -17.18 22.02
N TYR A 3 23.77 -16.00 21.98
CA TYR A 3 24.29 -15.40 20.74
C TYR A 3 25.64 -14.73 21.06
N PRO A 4 26.77 -15.46 21.10
CA PRO A 4 28.07 -14.84 21.17
C PRO A 4 28.65 -14.66 19.76
N ASN A 5 29.39 -13.58 19.55
CA ASN A 5 30.49 -13.47 18.58
C ASN A 5 30.20 -13.18 17.08
N LEU A 6 29.36 -12.19 16.76
CA LEU A 6 29.55 -11.44 15.50
C LEU A 6 30.02 -10.00 15.71
N SER A 7 29.58 -9.33 16.78
CA SER A 7 30.00 -7.94 17.06
C SER A 7 31.43 -7.83 17.58
N SER A 8 31.91 -8.83 18.35
CA SER A 8 33.28 -8.89 18.88
C SER A 8 34.32 -9.21 17.80
N LEU A 9 33.96 -10.01 16.79
CA LEU A 9 34.82 -10.31 15.64
C LEU A 9 35.02 -9.06 14.76
N PHE A 10 33.97 -8.24 14.60
CA PHE A 10 34.04 -6.97 13.86
C PHE A 10 34.81 -5.89 14.63
N LEU A 11 34.76 -5.90 15.97
CA LEU A 11 35.55 -4.99 16.80
C LEU A 11 37.05 -5.34 16.78
N ALA A 12 37.39 -6.63 16.71
CA ALA A 12 38.77 -7.11 16.62
C ALA A 12 39.42 -6.85 15.24
N LEU A 13 38.63 -6.76 14.17
CA LEU A 13 39.11 -6.35 12.83
C LEU A 13 39.34 -4.83 12.71
N LYS A 14 38.87 -4.03 13.67
CA LYS A 14 39.03 -2.56 13.65
C LYS A 14 40.39 -2.10 14.18
N THR A 15 41.16 -2.97 14.84
CA THR A 15 42.44 -2.62 15.48
C THR A 15 43.67 -2.93 14.63
N MET A 16 43.52 -3.50 13.43
CA MET A 16 44.60 -3.78 12.49
C MET A 16 44.14 -3.44 11.06
N GLY A 17 44.46 -2.25 10.58
CA GLY A 17 44.16 -1.90 9.19
C GLY A 17 44.45 -0.44 8.89
N GLU A 18 45.50 -0.21 8.12
CA GLU A 18 45.71 1.05 7.41
C GLU A 18 44.41 1.50 6.73
N LYS A 19 44.17 2.82 6.67
CA LYS A 19 43.02 3.38 5.96
C LYS A 19 43.19 3.13 4.44
N VAL A 20 42.88 1.93 3.98
CA VAL A 20 42.83 1.59 2.56
C VAL A 20 41.70 2.42 1.93
N LYS A 21 42.05 3.34 1.03
CA LYS A 21 41.07 4.06 0.20
C LYS A 21 40.42 3.03 -0.71
N LEU A 22 39.16 2.66 -0.44
CA LEU A 22 38.40 1.80 -1.35
C LEU A 22 38.29 2.47 -2.72
N THR A 23 38.71 1.75 -3.75
CA THR A 23 38.64 2.15 -5.16
C THR A 23 37.22 1.96 -5.69
N CYS A 24 36.83 2.70 -6.75
CA CYS A 24 35.48 2.62 -7.32
C CYS A 24 35.14 1.21 -7.85
N THR A 25 36.16 0.47 -8.30
CA THR A 25 36.09 -0.93 -8.73
C THR A 25 35.75 -1.90 -7.60
N ASP A 26 36.18 -1.63 -6.36
CA ASP A 26 35.91 -2.49 -5.20
C ASP A 26 34.52 -2.25 -4.61
N SER A 27 33.94 -1.06 -4.87
CA SER A 27 32.58 -0.70 -4.43
C SER A 27 31.51 -1.13 -5.43
N LEU A 28 31.87 -1.35 -6.70
CA LEU A 28 30.96 -1.75 -7.78
C LEU A 28 30.15 -3.02 -7.47
N PRO A 29 30.75 -4.11 -6.92
CA PRO A 29 30.01 -5.30 -6.53
C PRO A 29 28.97 -5.02 -5.44
N ALA A 30 29.29 -4.15 -4.47
CA ALA A 30 28.38 -3.77 -3.40
C ALA A 30 27.19 -2.93 -3.89
N TYR A 31 27.40 -2.04 -4.87
CA TYR A 31 26.30 -1.35 -5.54
C TYR A 31 25.43 -2.29 -6.37
N LEU A 32 26.05 -3.25 -7.07
CA LEU A 32 25.31 -4.24 -7.85
C LEU A 32 24.46 -5.15 -6.96
N THR A 33 25.02 -5.69 -5.87
CA THR A 33 24.25 -6.48 -4.91
C THR A 33 23.12 -5.67 -4.28
N THR A 34 23.34 -4.37 -4.06
CA THR A 34 22.29 -3.46 -3.60
C THR A 34 21.14 -3.35 -4.58
N VAL A 35 21.44 -3.06 -5.85
CA VAL A 35 20.41 -2.93 -6.88
C VAL A 35 19.66 -4.25 -7.08
N VAL A 36 20.39 -5.37 -7.17
CA VAL A 36 19.79 -6.71 -7.32
C VAL A 36 18.88 -7.03 -6.14
N THR A 37 19.34 -6.78 -4.91
CA THR A 37 18.52 -7.02 -3.71
C THR A 37 17.29 -6.12 -3.71
N MET A 38 17.40 -4.83 -4.04
CA MET A 38 16.25 -3.92 -4.13
C MET A 38 15.23 -4.39 -5.17
N CYS A 39 15.68 -4.81 -6.36
CA CYS A 39 14.81 -5.35 -7.40
C CYS A 39 14.13 -6.64 -6.94
N PHE A 40 14.86 -7.54 -6.26
CA PHE A 40 14.29 -8.75 -5.68
C PHE A 40 13.20 -8.43 -4.65
N MET A 41 13.44 -7.49 -3.73
CA MET A 41 12.46 -7.08 -2.72
C MET A 41 11.21 -6.47 -3.36
N ILE A 42 11.37 -5.69 -4.43
CA ILE A 42 10.25 -5.18 -5.22
C ILE A 42 9.48 -6.35 -5.85
N ALA A 43 10.14 -7.33 -6.45
CA ALA A 43 9.47 -8.51 -6.99
C ALA A 43 8.69 -9.31 -5.92
N VAL A 44 9.25 -9.40 -4.70
CA VAL A 44 8.57 -10.01 -3.54
C VAL A 44 7.27 -9.28 -3.20
N THR A 45 7.23 -7.94 -3.23
CA THR A 45 5.96 -7.21 -3.00
C THR A 45 4.89 -7.59 -4.02
N PHE A 46 5.24 -7.66 -5.31
CA PHE A 46 4.31 -8.06 -6.36
C PHE A 46 3.83 -9.50 -6.18
N ALA A 47 4.72 -10.41 -5.81
CA ALA A 47 4.37 -11.80 -5.52
C ALA A 47 3.41 -11.92 -4.33
N ILE A 48 3.60 -11.12 -3.28
CA ILE A 48 2.72 -11.10 -2.11
C ILE A 48 1.34 -10.54 -2.47
N VAL A 49 1.27 -9.46 -3.24
CA VAL A 49 -0.01 -8.92 -3.72
C VAL A 49 -0.74 -9.94 -4.59
N PHE A 50 -0.02 -10.64 -5.46
CA PHE A 50 -0.55 -11.76 -6.22
C PHE A 50 -1.04 -12.90 -5.32
N GLY A 51 -0.32 -13.23 -4.25
CA GLY A 51 -0.76 -14.18 -3.23
C GLY A 51 -2.06 -13.78 -2.53
N VAL A 52 -2.23 -12.50 -2.17
CA VAL A 52 -3.49 -11.98 -1.60
C VAL A 52 -4.64 -12.08 -2.59
N ILE A 53 -4.38 -11.90 -3.89
CA ILE A 53 -5.39 -12.08 -4.94
C ILE A 53 -5.81 -13.54 -5.04
N LEU A 54 -4.86 -14.48 -5.06
CA LEU A 54 -5.16 -15.91 -5.05
C LEU A 54 -5.97 -16.32 -3.80
N TYR A 55 -5.62 -15.76 -2.64
CA TYR A 55 -6.39 -15.95 -1.40
C TYR A 55 -7.85 -15.48 -1.57
N ARG A 56 -8.09 -14.31 -2.16
CA ARG A 56 -9.46 -13.80 -2.41
C ARG A 56 -10.25 -14.72 -3.33
N ILE A 57 -9.62 -15.23 -4.38
CA ILE A 57 -10.27 -16.13 -5.34
C ILE A 57 -10.62 -17.46 -4.66
N SER A 58 -9.69 -18.05 -3.91
CA SER A 58 -9.90 -19.32 -3.24
C SER A 58 -10.96 -19.24 -2.14
N ILE A 59 -10.94 -18.20 -1.30
CA ILE A 59 -11.94 -18.05 -0.24
C ILE A 59 -13.33 -17.74 -0.81
N LYS A 60 -13.41 -16.99 -1.93
CA LYS A 60 -14.67 -16.74 -2.62
C LYS A 60 -15.26 -18.04 -3.17
N ALA A 61 -14.44 -18.90 -3.75
CA ALA A 61 -14.87 -20.23 -4.22
C ALA A 61 -15.31 -21.12 -3.05
N ALA A 62 -14.51 -21.18 -1.98
CA ALA A 62 -14.81 -21.99 -0.79
C ALA A 62 -16.13 -21.56 -0.11
N LEU A 63 -16.37 -20.26 0.03
CA LEU A 63 -17.62 -19.74 0.60
C LEU A 63 -18.84 -20.00 -0.31
N HIS A 64 -18.64 -20.11 -1.62
CA HIS A 64 -19.71 -20.47 -2.55
C HIS A 64 -20.07 -21.96 -2.50
N MET A 65 -19.14 -22.80 -2.02
CA MET A 65 -19.32 -24.22 -1.76
C MET A 65 -19.74 -24.52 -0.31
N SER A 66 -19.81 -23.51 0.56
CA SER A 66 -20.15 -23.70 1.97
C SER A 66 -21.66 -23.93 2.15
N ASP A 67 -22.01 -24.91 2.97
CA ASP A 67 -23.41 -25.24 3.31
C ASP A 67 -24.07 -24.21 4.25
N TYR A 68 -23.31 -23.26 4.82
CA TYR A 68 -23.85 -22.29 5.77
C TYR A 68 -24.54 -21.10 5.04
N PRO A 69 -25.87 -20.93 5.16
CA PRO A 69 -26.63 -19.98 4.33
C PRO A 69 -26.29 -18.51 4.60
N ALA A 70 -25.94 -18.14 5.85
CA ALA A 70 -25.55 -16.77 6.17
C ALA A 70 -24.12 -16.42 5.69
N ALA A 71 -23.25 -17.42 5.46
CA ALA A 71 -21.99 -17.20 4.75
C ALA A 71 -22.24 -16.93 3.27
N ARG A 72 -23.24 -17.60 2.67
CA ARG A 72 -23.61 -17.46 1.26
C ARG A 72 -24.24 -16.11 0.92
N SER A 73 -25.03 -15.53 1.82
CA SER A 73 -25.64 -14.21 1.61
C SER A 73 -24.62 -13.06 1.70
N ASN A 74 -23.58 -13.21 2.53
CA ASN A 74 -22.61 -12.14 2.80
C ASN A 74 -21.21 -12.36 2.20
N ILE A 75 -21.03 -13.33 1.29
CA ILE A 75 -19.72 -13.71 0.71
C ILE A 75 -18.93 -12.47 0.28
N ARG A 76 -19.55 -11.57 -0.48
CA ARG A 76 -18.86 -10.40 -1.03
C ARG A 76 -18.32 -9.48 0.06
N ALA A 77 -19.08 -9.26 1.13
CA ALA A 77 -18.64 -8.42 2.25
C ALA A 77 -17.54 -9.11 3.05
N THR A 78 -17.74 -10.39 3.39
CA THR A 78 -16.77 -11.19 4.17
C THR A 78 -15.41 -11.25 3.47
N VAL A 79 -15.37 -11.65 2.19
CA VAL A 79 -14.10 -11.76 1.43
C VAL A 79 -13.37 -10.42 1.33
N LYS A 80 -14.11 -9.33 1.10
CA LYS A 80 -13.52 -7.99 1.01
C LYS A 80 -12.90 -7.58 2.34
N THR A 81 -13.64 -7.72 3.43
CA THR A 81 -13.19 -7.30 4.76
C THR A 81 -12.02 -8.15 5.24
N THR A 82 -12.11 -9.48 5.12
CA THR A 82 -11.01 -10.38 5.55
C THR A 82 -9.75 -10.15 4.74
N ALA A 83 -9.87 -9.98 3.42
CA ALA A 83 -8.71 -9.74 2.57
C ALA A 83 -8.10 -8.35 2.80
N ALA A 84 -8.90 -7.34 3.12
CA ALA A 84 -8.38 -6.02 3.49
C ALA A 84 -7.58 -6.07 4.80
N ILE A 85 -8.07 -6.81 5.81
CA ILE A 85 -7.37 -7.00 7.09
C ILE A 85 -6.07 -7.79 6.91
N ILE A 86 -6.11 -8.90 6.17
CA ILE A 86 -4.91 -9.70 5.87
C ILE A 86 -3.87 -8.85 5.14
N ASN A 87 -4.30 -8.09 4.13
CA ASN A 87 -3.40 -7.19 3.40
C ASN A 87 -2.77 -6.13 4.33
N LEU A 88 -3.56 -5.55 5.25
CA LEU A 88 -3.06 -4.60 6.23
C LEU A 88 -1.98 -5.21 7.15
N ILE A 89 -2.22 -6.42 7.68
CA ILE A 89 -1.26 -7.12 8.54
C ILE A 89 0.04 -7.41 7.78
N ILE A 90 -0.08 -7.86 6.53
CA ILE A 90 1.08 -8.12 5.65
C ILE A 90 1.89 -6.85 5.43
N ILE A 91 1.23 -5.72 5.11
CA ILE A 91 1.90 -4.43 4.91
C ILE A 91 2.70 -4.04 6.16
N ILE A 92 2.11 -4.16 7.35
CA ILE A 92 2.76 -3.82 8.63
C ILE A 92 4.01 -4.69 8.86
N ILE A 93 3.91 -6.00 8.64
CA ILE A 93 5.05 -6.93 8.83
C ILE A 93 6.17 -6.64 7.82
N LEU A 94 5.83 -6.42 6.56
CA LEU A 94 6.80 -6.15 5.50
C LEU A 94 7.51 -4.81 5.70
N ASP A 95 6.82 -3.78 6.18
CA ASP A 95 7.43 -2.47 6.43
C ASP A 95 8.60 -2.56 7.43
N GLU A 96 8.49 -3.39 8.46
CA GLU A 96 9.55 -3.64 9.44
C GLU A 96 10.71 -4.45 8.85
N ILE A 97 10.39 -5.50 8.08
CA ILE A 97 11.40 -6.31 7.38
C ILE A 97 12.18 -5.44 6.39
N TYR A 98 11.50 -4.57 5.64
CA TYR A 98 12.12 -3.68 4.66
C TYR A 98 12.99 -2.62 5.32
N ALA A 99 12.57 -2.09 6.47
CA ALA A 99 13.43 -1.18 7.25
C ALA A 99 14.70 -1.88 7.76
N ALA A 100 14.61 -3.14 8.19
CA ALA A 100 15.77 -3.91 8.63
C ALA A 100 16.74 -4.22 7.48
N ILE A 101 16.20 -4.66 6.35
CA ILE A 101 16.99 -4.98 5.15
C ILE A 101 17.64 -3.70 4.58
N ALA A 102 16.92 -2.58 4.52
CA ALA A 102 17.46 -1.32 4.04
C ALA A 102 18.66 -0.86 4.88
N ARG A 103 18.59 -0.99 6.22
CA ARG A 103 19.71 -0.72 7.14
C ARG A 103 20.90 -1.65 6.89
N TRP A 104 20.65 -2.95 6.72
CA TRP A 104 21.71 -3.90 6.41
C TRP A 104 22.38 -3.58 5.07
N LEU A 105 21.60 -3.26 4.05
CA LEU A 105 22.10 -2.92 2.72
C LEU A 105 22.93 -1.64 2.72
N THR A 106 22.53 -0.60 3.45
CA THR A 106 23.34 0.62 3.58
C THR A 106 24.62 0.40 4.37
N THR A 107 24.64 -0.52 5.33
CA THR A 107 25.90 -0.89 6.01
C THR A 107 26.88 -1.61 5.09
N LEU A 108 26.38 -2.41 4.13
CA LEU A 108 27.21 -3.07 3.13
C LEU A 108 27.81 -2.10 2.10
N GLU A 109 27.12 -0.99 1.79
CA GLU A 109 27.62 0.02 0.85
C GLU A 109 28.77 0.89 1.39
N VAL A 110 29.06 0.81 2.70
CA VAL A 110 30.11 1.57 3.41
C VAL A 110 30.23 3.03 2.92
N PRO A 111 29.19 3.87 3.11
CA PRO A 111 29.22 5.26 2.68
C PRO A 111 30.27 6.07 3.46
N LYS A 112 30.87 7.07 2.79
CA LYS A 112 32.00 7.86 3.32
C LYS A 112 31.64 8.79 4.49
N THR A 113 30.37 9.20 4.59
CA THR A 113 29.88 10.16 5.59
C THR A 113 28.54 9.71 6.14
N ASP A 114 28.27 10.03 7.41
CA ASP A 114 26.98 9.75 8.05
C ASP A 114 25.82 10.42 7.30
N LYS A 115 26.08 11.61 6.75
CA LYS A 115 25.15 12.30 5.85
C LYS A 115 24.77 11.44 4.63
N SER A 116 25.76 10.87 3.96
CA SER A 116 25.52 9.99 2.81
C SER A 116 24.91 8.66 3.22
N PHE A 117 25.15 8.18 4.45
CA PHE A 117 24.48 6.99 4.99
C PHE A 117 22.99 7.23 5.13
N GLU A 118 22.60 8.32 5.81
CA GLU A 118 21.21 8.68 6.03
C GLU A 118 20.45 8.92 4.71
N GLU A 119 21.02 9.69 3.76
CA GLU A 119 20.38 9.93 2.46
C GLU A 119 20.08 8.63 1.70
N ARG A 120 21.05 7.70 1.67
CA ARG A 120 20.90 6.42 0.99
C ARG A 120 19.93 5.50 1.70
N LEU A 121 19.91 5.52 3.04
CA LEU A 121 18.97 4.75 3.85
C LEU A 121 17.54 5.24 3.64
N ILE A 122 17.35 6.56 3.64
CA ILE A 122 16.04 7.18 3.40
C ILE A 122 15.53 6.80 2.02
N PHE A 123 16.36 6.90 0.97
CA PHE A 123 15.95 6.54 -0.39
C PHE A 123 15.50 5.08 -0.51
N LYS A 124 16.31 4.15 -0.01
CA LYS A 124 16.02 2.72 -0.11
C LYS A 124 14.75 2.35 0.67
N THR A 125 14.66 2.84 1.90
CA THR A 125 13.49 2.59 2.74
C THR A 125 12.24 3.21 2.14
N PHE A 126 12.33 4.42 1.58
CA PHE A 126 11.23 5.07 0.90
C PHE A 126 10.73 4.26 -0.30
N ILE A 127 11.61 3.81 -1.20
CA ILE A 127 11.20 3.02 -2.37
C ILE A 127 10.50 1.73 -1.94
N LEU A 128 11.07 0.99 -0.99
CA LEU A 128 10.50 -0.27 -0.54
C LEU A 128 9.13 -0.07 0.13
N LYS A 129 9.02 0.92 1.03
CA LYS A 129 7.73 1.26 1.68
C LYS A 129 6.71 1.81 0.69
N PHE A 130 7.14 2.61 -0.29
CA PHE A 130 6.28 3.14 -1.35
C PHE A 130 5.70 2.00 -2.18
N VAL A 131 6.53 1.11 -2.70
CA VAL A 131 6.05 -0.04 -3.49
C VAL A 131 5.13 -0.93 -2.64
N ASN A 132 5.49 -1.23 -1.38
CA ASN A 132 4.64 -2.04 -0.49
C ASN A 132 3.26 -1.40 -0.26
N ALA A 133 3.22 -0.11 0.04
CA ALA A 133 1.99 0.59 0.36
C ALA A 133 1.09 0.80 -0.87
N PHE A 134 1.67 1.13 -2.02
CA PHE A 134 0.91 1.52 -3.22
C PHE A 134 0.61 0.37 -4.17
N THR A 135 1.37 -0.73 -4.19
CA THR A 135 1.13 -1.85 -5.12
C THR A 135 -0.27 -2.45 -5.01
N PRO A 136 -0.80 -2.76 -3.80
CA PRO A 136 -2.18 -3.25 -3.67
C PRO A 136 -3.21 -2.26 -4.22
N ILE A 137 -2.99 -0.96 -4.00
CA ILE A 137 -3.91 0.11 -4.41
C ILE A 137 -3.88 0.30 -5.93
N VAL A 138 -2.69 0.35 -6.52
CA VAL A 138 -2.47 0.44 -7.98
C VAL A 138 -3.09 -0.77 -8.68
N TYR A 139 -2.93 -1.97 -8.12
CA TYR A 139 -3.59 -3.17 -8.64
C TYR A 139 -5.12 -3.02 -8.66
N LEU A 140 -5.71 -2.59 -7.54
CA LEU A 140 -7.15 -2.40 -7.41
C LEU A 140 -7.68 -1.31 -8.35
N ALA A 141 -6.90 -0.26 -8.61
CA ALA A 141 -7.30 0.86 -9.46
C ALA A 141 -7.23 0.53 -10.96
N PHE A 142 -6.16 -0.13 -11.41
CA PHE A 142 -5.85 -0.24 -12.85
C PHE A 142 -5.99 -1.64 -13.42
N PHE A 143 -5.68 -2.69 -12.66
CA PHE A 143 -5.60 -4.06 -13.18
C PHE A 143 -6.85 -4.89 -12.88
N ARG A 144 -7.55 -4.56 -11.80
CA ARG A 144 -8.74 -5.31 -11.37
C ARG A 144 -9.89 -5.20 -12.38
N GLY A 145 -10.49 -6.34 -12.73
CA GLY A 145 -11.65 -6.42 -13.63
C GLY A 145 -11.37 -6.06 -15.09
N ARG A 146 -10.10 -5.78 -15.46
CA ARG A 146 -9.71 -5.42 -16.83
C ARG A 146 -9.24 -6.61 -17.66
N LEU A 147 -8.68 -7.63 -17.02
CA LEU A 147 -8.07 -8.80 -17.66
C LEU A 147 -8.90 -10.09 -17.49
N VAL A 148 -10.23 -10.00 -17.45
CA VAL A 148 -11.10 -11.15 -17.16
C VAL A 148 -11.44 -11.98 -18.40
N GLY A 149 -11.42 -11.35 -19.59
CA GLY A 149 -11.89 -11.95 -20.84
C GLY A 149 -13.41 -11.80 -21.01
N ARG A 150 -14.03 -12.72 -21.73
CA ARG A 150 -15.49 -12.74 -21.98
C ARG A 150 -16.12 -14.02 -21.43
N PRO A 151 -17.43 -14.01 -21.12
CA PRO A 151 -18.17 -15.25 -20.95
C PRO A 151 -17.95 -16.18 -22.15
N GLY A 152 -17.65 -17.46 -21.89
CA GLY A 152 -17.27 -18.45 -22.91
C GLY A 152 -15.77 -18.56 -23.19
N ASN A 153 -14.94 -17.56 -22.84
CA ASN A 153 -13.48 -17.68 -22.84
C ASN A 153 -12.86 -16.78 -21.77
N TYR A 154 -12.79 -17.30 -20.54
CA TYR A 154 -12.22 -16.59 -19.41
C TYR A 154 -10.70 -16.75 -19.38
N LEU A 155 -10.00 -15.70 -18.92
CA LEU A 155 -8.58 -15.82 -18.62
C LEU A 155 -8.41 -16.52 -17.26
N TYR A 156 -7.86 -17.74 -17.29
CA TYR A 156 -7.53 -18.51 -16.10
C TYR A 156 -6.09 -18.23 -15.66
N VAL A 157 -5.92 -17.88 -14.39
CA VAL A 157 -4.62 -17.78 -13.77
C VAL A 157 -4.21 -19.15 -13.25
N VAL A 158 -3.01 -19.60 -13.66
CA VAL A 158 -2.46 -20.92 -13.31
C VAL A 158 -3.43 -22.06 -13.68
N GLY A 159 -4.17 -21.90 -14.80
CA GLY A 159 -5.01 -22.93 -15.42
C GLY A 159 -6.28 -23.33 -14.67
N SER A 160 -6.50 -22.86 -13.43
CA SER A 160 -7.59 -23.36 -12.57
C SER A 160 -8.46 -22.27 -11.94
N TYR A 161 -7.99 -21.02 -11.85
CA TYR A 161 -8.70 -19.95 -11.15
C TYR A 161 -9.10 -18.80 -12.08
N ARG A 162 -10.40 -18.44 -12.09
CA ARG A 162 -10.94 -17.29 -12.85
C ARG A 162 -10.49 -15.97 -12.21
N MET A 163 -10.06 -15.03 -13.05
CA MET A 163 -9.68 -13.68 -12.62
C MET A 163 -10.83 -12.92 -11.94
N GLU A 164 -10.47 -12.01 -11.02
CA GLU A 164 -11.45 -11.25 -10.26
C GLU A 164 -12.23 -10.23 -11.10
N GLU A 165 -13.54 -10.18 -10.88
CA GLU A 165 -14.46 -9.22 -11.47
C GLU A 165 -14.82 -8.08 -10.51
N CYS A 166 -15.03 -6.90 -11.06
CA CYS A 166 -15.61 -5.77 -10.33
C CYS A 166 -17.09 -6.01 -10.01
N ALA A 167 -17.59 -5.37 -8.94
CA ALA A 167 -19.03 -5.27 -8.71
C ALA A 167 -19.72 -4.41 -9.78
N HIS A 168 -21.04 -4.55 -9.93
CA HIS A 168 -21.83 -3.76 -10.89
C HIS A 168 -21.75 -2.24 -10.65
N ALA A 169 -21.59 -1.82 -9.39
CA ALA A 169 -21.37 -0.41 -9.00
C ALA A 169 -19.93 0.09 -9.26
N GLY A 170 -19.05 -0.75 -9.83
CA GLY A 170 -17.64 -0.43 -10.11
C GLY A 170 -16.67 -0.90 -9.02
N CYS A 171 -15.37 -0.76 -9.31
CA CYS A 171 -14.27 -1.10 -8.40
C CYS A 171 -13.83 0.07 -7.50
N LEU A 172 -14.32 1.29 -7.77
CA LEU A 172 -13.91 2.51 -7.08
C LEU A 172 -14.26 2.49 -5.59
N MET A 173 -15.44 1.98 -5.22
CA MET A 173 -15.82 1.83 -3.80
C MET A 173 -14.89 0.89 -3.03
N GLU A 174 -14.37 -0.16 -3.69
CA GLU A 174 -13.44 -1.09 -3.06
C GLU A 174 -12.07 -0.47 -2.87
N LEU A 175 -11.64 0.36 -3.82
CA LEU A 175 -10.44 1.17 -3.71
C LEU A 175 -10.53 2.15 -2.52
N CYS A 176 -11.66 2.86 -2.39
CA CYS A 176 -11.89 3.79 -1.28
C CYS A 176 -11.83 3.09 0.08
N ILE A 177 -12.50 1.94 0.22
CA ILE A 177 -12.46 1.16 1.46
C ILE A 177 -11.03 0.71 1.76
N GLN A 178 -10.29 0.23 0.76
CA GLN A 178 -8.90 -0.17 0.95
C GLN A 178 -8.05 1.01 1.41
N LEU A 179 -8.17 2.17 0.78
CA LEU A 179 -7.45 3.40 1.16
C LEU A 179 -7.75 3.81 2.60
N CYS A 180 -9.02 3.82 2.98
CA CYS A 180 -9.44 4.12 4.35
C CYS A 180 -8.83 3.14 5.35
N ILE A 181 -8.88 1.83 5.06
CA ILE A 181 -8.32 0.80 5.94
C ILE A 181 -6.80 0.92 6.03
N THR A 182 -6.09 1.18 4.93
CA THR A 182 -4.63 1.31 4.96
C THR A 182 -4.17 2.59 5.64
N MET A 183 -4.88 3.72 5.45
CA MET A 183 -4.52 5.01 6.04
C MET A 183 -4.93 5.10 7.51
N LEU A 184 -6.13 4.64 7.88
CA LEU A 184 -6.60 4.65 9.27
C LEU A 184 -6.03 3.47 10.06
N GLY A 185 -5.93 2.29 9.44
CA GLY A 185 -5.49 1.07 10.11
C GLY A 185 -4.02 1.13 10.51
N LYS A 186 -3.15 1.66 9.64
CA LYS A 186 -1.73 1.84 9.96
C LYS A 186 -1.56 2.81 11.14
N GLN A 187 -2.21 3.98 11.07
CA GLN A 187 -2.16 4.99 12.15
C GLN A 187 -2.74 4.45 13.46
N LEU A 188 -3.92 3.85 13.43
CA LEU A 188 -4.59 3.36 14.65
C LEU A 188 -3.83 2.20 15.30
N ILE A 189 -3.28 1.29 14.51
CA ILE A 189 -2.55 0.12 15.03
C ILE A 189 -1.15 0.53 15.51
N GLN A 190 -0.38 1.30 14.74
CA GLN A 190 0.95 1.71 15.17
C GLN A 190 0.88 2.66 16.38
N ASN A 191 -0.02 3.64 16.37
CA ASN A 191 -0.11 4.61 17.47
C ASN A 191 -0.63 4.00 18.78
N ASN A 192 -1.74 3.26 18.74
CA ASN A 192 -2.31 2.72 19.97
C ASN A 192 -1.55 1.48 20.48
N LEU A 193 -1.03 0.63 19.58
CA LEU A 193 -0.42 -0.65 19.96
C LEU A 193 1.08 -0.52 20.21
N PHE A 194 1.82 0.16 19.33
CA PHE A 194 3.28 0.23 19.42
C PHE A 194 3.75 1.40 20.31
N GLU A 195 3.15 2.59 20.19
CA GLU A 195 3.57 3.73 21.00
C GLU A 195 2.97 3.72 22.41
N ILE A 196 1.66 3.51 22.57
CA ILE A 196 1.06 3.46 23.91
C ILE A 196 1.21 2.05 24.54
N GLY A 197 1.08 1.01 23.72
CA GLY A 197 0.99 -0.37 24.19
C GLY A 197 2.34 -0.97 24.61
N ILE A 198 3.41 -0.84 23.82
CA ILE A 198 4.72 -1.44 24.15
C ILE A 198 5.33 -0.89 25.43
N PRO A 199 5.43 0.44 25.68
CA PRO A 199 6.02 0.93 26.92
C PRO A 199 5.18 0.53 28.15
N LYS A 200 3.84 0.55 28.05
CA LYS A 200 2.97 0.04 29.13
C LYS A 200 3.10 -1.46 29.35
N LEU A 201 3.20 -2.26 28.28
CA LEU A 201 3.36 -3.71 28.36
C LEU A 201 4.74 -4.07 28.91
N LYS A 202 5.80 -3.39 28.50
CA LYS A 202 7.15 -3.56 29.03
C LYS A 202 7.22 -3.18 30.52
N LYS A 203 6.50 -2.13 30.92
CA LYS A 203 6.32 -1.76 32.33
C LYS A 203 5.54 -2.83 33.09
N LEU A 204 4.45 -3.36 32.54
CA LEU A 204 3.65 -4.42 33.15
C LEU A 204 4.43 -5.74 33.28
N LEU A 205 5.20 -6.12 32.26
CA LEU A 205 6.07 -7.31 32.28
C LEU A 205 7.22 -7.15 33.29
N ARG A 206 7.79 -5.95 33.41
CA ARG A 206 8.77 -5.66 34.48
C ARG A 206 8.12 -5.76 35.86
N ARG A 207 6.92 -5.19 36.05
CA ARG A 207 6.14 -5.31 37.31
C ARG A 207 5.85 -6.76 37.68
N ARG A 208 5.41 -7.59 36.73
CA ARG A 208 5.19 -9.03 36.97
C ARG A 208 6.49 -9.78 37.28
N LYS A 209 7.62 -9.35 36.72
CA LYS A 209 8.92 -9.99 36.96
C LYS A 209 9.58 -9.54 38.28
N SER A 210 9.23 -8.36 38.79
CA SER A 210 9.83 -7.80 40.00
C SER A 210 9.00 -7.98 41.27
N GLU A 211 7.78 -8.52 41.20
CA GLU A 211 6.83 -8.65 42.33
C GLU A 211 6.72 -7.36 43.19
N MET A 212 7.00 -6.20 42.59
CA MET A 212 7.02 -4.93 43.32
C MET A 212 5.62 -4.37 43.46
N ASP A 213 5.24 -4.08 44.69
CA ASP A 213 3.96 -3.47 45.01
C ASP A 213 3.92 -2.01 44.56
N THR A 214 2.74 -1.48 44.23
CA THR A 214 2.58 -0.13 43.62
C THR A 214 3.22 0.99 44.46
N LYS A 215 3.25 0.79 45.80
CA LYS A 215 3.88 1.69 46.77
C LYS A 215 5.42 1.66 46.74
N GLN A 216 6.02 0.48 46.56
CA GLN A 216 7.47 0.32 46.46
C GLN A 216 8.03 0.93 45.17
N GLU A 217 7.28 0.87 44.07
CA GLU A 217 7.67 1.50 42.80
C GLU A 217 7.63 3.05 42.90
N GLU A 218 6.73 3.58 43.70
CA GLU A 218 6.62 5.02 43.94
C GLU A 218 7.74 5.54 44.85
N GLU A 219 8.12 4.77 45.88
CA GLU A 219 9.30 5.08 46.70
C GLU A 219 10.61 4.95 45.93
N LEU A 220 10.78 3.90 45.11
CA LEU A 220 11.95 3.74 44.25
C LEU A 220 12.06 4.90 43.25
N ASN A 221 10.95 5.33 42.66
CA ASN A 221 10.96 6.50 41.78
C ASN A 221 11.26 7.81 42.52
N LYS A 222 10.99 7.92 43.82
CA LYS A 222 11.40 9.09 44.62
C LYS A 222 12.88 9.07 44.98
N THR A 223 13.45 7.89 45.19
CA THR A 223 14.88 7.73 45.54
C THR A 223 15.82 7.80 44.32
N LEU A 224 15.34 7.43 43.14
CA LEU A 224 16.14 7.48 41.91
C LEU A 224 16.53 8.91 41.52
N GLN A 225 17.82 9.09 41.21
CA GLN A 225 18.36 10.33 40.68
C GLN A 225 17.85 10.58 39.26
N ARG A 226 17.88 11.86 38.83
CA ARG A 226 17.36 12.28 37.51
C ARG A 226 18.03 11.53 36.35
N HIS A 227 19.35 11.32 36.41
CA HIS A 227 20.08 10.63 35.35
C HIS A 227 19.73 9.13 35.27
N GLU A 228 19.38 8.50 36.38
CA GLU A 228 18.94 7.10 36.42
C GLU A 228 17.56 6.94 35.80
N LYS A 229 16.66 7.90 36.05
CA LYS A 229 15.34 7.98 35.40
C LYS A 229 15.49 8.11 33.88
N ASP A 230 16.38 8.99 33.44
CA ASP A 230 16.67 9.17 32.01
C ASP A 230 17.29 7.92 31.38
N HIS A 231 18.07 7.14 32.12
CA HIS A 231 18.61 5.88 31.63
C HIS A 231 17.52 4.82 31.36
N PHE A 232 16.36 4.88 32.03
CA PHE A 232 15.26 3.95 31.74
C PHE A 232 14.46 4.31 30.48
N LEU A 233 14.55 5.55 29.99
CA LEU A 233 13.90 6.01 28.75
C LEU A 233 14.58 5.45 27.49
N GLY A 234 13.83 5.37 26.39
CA GLY A 234 14.33 4.87 25.10
C GLY A 234 15.30 5.85 24.44
N PRO A 235 16.33 5.37 23.71
CA PRO A 235 17.20 6.25 22.93
C PRO A 235 16.44 6.85 21.74
N PHE A 236 16.77 8.08 21.39
CA PHE A 236 16.25 8.74 20.19
C PHE A 236 16.92 8.16 18.93
N VAL A 237 16.13 7.64 17.99
CA VAL A 237 16.60 6.90 16.80
C VAL A 237 16.63 7.78 15.53
N GLY A 238 16.30 9.07 15.65
CA GLY A 238 16.21 10.01 14.53
C GLY A 238 14.78 10.44 14.23
N LEU A 239 14.60 11.30 13.21
CA LEU A 239 13.28 11.76 12.71
C LEU A 239 12.89 11.11 11.38
N SER A 240 13.77 10.29 10.78
CA SER A 240 13.54 9.77 9.44
C SER A 240 12.34 8.83 9.35
N PRO A 241 12.07 7.91 10.30
CA PRO A 241 10.84 7.10 10.28
C PRO A 241 9.56 7.93 10.34
N GLU A 242 9.54 8.97 11.18
CA GLU A 242 8.40 9.88 11.38
C GLU A 242 8.10 10.67 10.09
N TYR A 243 9.12 11.21 9.43
CA TYR A 243 8.95 11.88 8.13
C TYR A 243 8.51 10.92 7.02
N MET A 244 8.98 9.66 7.01
CA MET A 244 8.54 8.67 6.01
C MET A 244 7.05 8.41 6.09
N GLU A 245 6.51 8.28 7.31
CA GLU A 245 5.10 8.04 7.53
C GLU A 245 4.24 9.16 6.97
N MET A 246 4.60 10.41 7.30
CA MET A 246 3.91 11.61 6.81
C MET A 246 3.96 11.74 5.28
N ILE A 247 5.08 11.39 4.65
CA ILE A 247 5.22 11.47 3.18
C ILE A 247 4.43 10.37 2.48
N ILE A 248 4.38 9.16 3.04
CA ILE A 248 3.55 8.09 2.49
C ILE A 248 2.06 8.47 2.62
N GLN A 249 1.65 9.05 3.74
CA GLN A 249 0.29 9.60 3.91
C GLN A 249 -0.01 10.71 2.89
N PHE A 250 0.92 11.64 2.67
CA PHE A 250 0.79 12.65 1.62
C PHE A 250 0.62 12.02 0.23
N GLY A 251 1.38 10.97 -0.08
CA GLY A 251 1.23 10.20 -1.31
C GLY A 251 -0.16 9.56 -1.45
N MET A 252 -0.67 8.94 -0.38
CA MET A 252 -2.02 8.34 -0.36
C MET A 252 -3.11 9.37 -0.66
N VAL A 253 -2.98 10.57 -0.10
CA VAL A 253 -3.93 11.67 -0.33
C VAL A 253 -3.82 12.18 -1.76
N THR A 254 -2.62 12.48 -2.25
CA THR A 254 -2.44 13.17 -3.54
C THR A 254 -2.60 12.26 -4.75
N LEU A 255 -2.12 11.02 -4.70
CA LEU A 255 -2.17 10.09 -5.83
C LEU A 255 -3.57 9.56 -6.14
N PHE A 256 -4.46 9.52 -5.15
CA PHE A 256 -5.78 8.89 -5.26
C PHE A 256 -6.96 9.81 -4.90
N VAL A 257 -6.73 11.13 -4.80
CA VAL A 257 -7.78 12.12 -4.47
C VAL A 257 -8.96 12.07 -5.44
N ALA A 258 -8.71 11.80 -6.73
CA ALA A 258 -9.76 11.73 -7.74
C ALA A 258 -10.74 10.57 -7.52
N SER A 259 -10.31 9.51 -6.83
CA SER A 259 -11.19 8.41 -6.42
C SER A 259 -11.87 8.67 -5.08
N PHE A 260 -11.13 9.24 -4.12
CA PHE A 260 -11.61 9.40 -2.76
C PHE A 260 -11.46 10.85 -2.25
N PRO A 261 -12.48 11.71 -2.44
CA PRO A 261 -12.39 13.14 -2.13
C PRO A 261 -12.33 13.43 -0.62
N LEU A 262 -12.73 12.50 0.24
CA LEU A 262 -12.67 12.64 1.70
C LEU A 262 -11.30 12.25 2.29
N ALA A 263 -10.33 11.80 1.47
CA ALA A 263 -8.96 11.48 1.93
C ALA A 263 -8.30 12.62 2.73
N PRO A 264 -8.34 13.89 2.28
CA PRO A 264 -7.74 15.00 3.03
C PRO A 264 -8.34 15.19 4.43
N LEU A 265 -9.64 14.95 4.60
CA LEU A 265 -10.31 15.08 5.90
C LEU A 265 -9.77 14.06 6.91
N PHE A 266 -9.64 12.80 6.50
CA PHE A 266 -9.06 11.77 7.38
C PHE A 266 -7.58 12.01 7.63
N ALA A 267 -6.84 12.50 6.65
CA ALA A 267 -5.45 12.88 6.85
C ALA A 267 -5.31 14.04 7.86
N LEU A 268 -6.22 15.02 7.82
CA LEU A 268 -6.25 16.10 8.80
C LEU A 268 -6.51 15.58 10.22
N LEU A 269 -7.51 14.72 10.39
CA LEU A 269 -7.82 14.11 11.70
C LEU A 269 -6.65 13.29 12.24
N ASN A 270 -6.00 12.50 11.38
CA ASN A 270 -4.79 11.76 11.74
C ASN A 270 -3.68 12.72 12.19
N ASN A 271 -3.39 13.77 11.41
CA ASN A 271 -2.34 14.74 11.75
C ASN A 271 -2.60 15.47 13.07
N ILE A 272 -3.86 15.79 13.40
CA ILE A 272 -4.22 16.42 14.69
C ILE A 272 -3.88 15.51 15.87
N ILE A 273 -4.20 14.21 15.74
CA ILE A 273 -3.89 13.21 16.76
C ILE A 273 -2.37 12.99 16.83
N GLU A 274 -1.71 12.89 15.68
CA GLU A 274 -0.29 12.60 15.54
C GLU A 274 0.59 13.64 16.23
N ILE A 275 0.32 14.94 15.98
CA ILE A 275 1.05 16.03 16.62
C ILE A 275 1.04 15.91 18.15
N ARG A 276 -0.08 15.45 18.74
CA ARG A 276 -0.21 15.27 20.18
C ARG A 276 0.50 14.02 20.68
N LEU A 277 0.45 12.94 19.92
CA LEU A 277 1.12 11.68 20.26
C LEU A 277 2.64 11.80 20.16
N ASP A 278 3.16 12.36 19.07
CA ASP A 278 4.58 12.65 18.91
C ASP A 278 5.10 13.57 20.03
N ALA A 279 4.37 14.64 20.34
CA ALA A 279 4.75 15.52 21.45
C ALA A 279 4.81 14.76 22.79
N LYS A 280 3.85 13.86 23.04
CA LYS A 280 3.83 13.04 24.26
C LYS A 280 5.00 12.05 24.29
N LYS A 281 5.32 11.40 23.18
CA LYS A 281 6.46 10.49 23.01
C LYS A 281 7.79 11.20 23.27
N PHE A 282 7.98 12.39 22.70
CA PHE A 282 9.18 13.21 22.92
C PHE A 282 9.33 13.68 24.37
N VAL A 283 8.23 13.99 25.06
CA VAL A 283 8.27 14.51 26.43
C VAL A 283 8.36 13.39 27.48
N MET A 284 7.74 12.23 27.24
CA MET A 284 7.57 11.21 28.28
C MET A 284 8.29 9.88 28.04
N GLU A 285 8.68 9.55 26.80
CA GLU A 285 9.15 8.19 26.47
C GLU A 285 10.58 8.13 25.92
N LEU A 286 11.04 9.22 25.32
CA LEU A 286 12.37 9.34 24.73
C LEU A 286 13.32 10.13 25.62
N ARG A 287 14.60 9.75 25.58
CA ARG A 287 15.68 10.58 26.12
C ARG A 287 15.80 11.85 25.28
N ARG A 288 16.16 12.95 25.96
CA ARG A 288 16.35 14.25 25.31
C ARG A 288 17.38 14.14 24.17
N PRO A 289 17.00 14.47 22.92
CA PRO A 289 17.94 14.49 21.81
C PRO A 289 18.94 15.64 21.96
N ILE A 290 20.12 15.48 21.35
CA ILE A 290 21.11 16.56 21.26
C ILE A 290 20.59 17.59 20.27
N ALA A 291 20.49 18.84 20.70
CA ALA A 291 20.00 19.93 19.84
C ALA A 291 21.01 20.20 18.72
N ALA A 292 20.64 19.86 17.49
CA ALA A 292 21.37 20.23 16.29
C ALA A 292 20.71 21.47 15.65
N LYS A 293 21.51 22.45 15.26
CA LYS A 293 21.01 23.66 14.57
C LYS A 293 20.89 23.37 13.07
N ALA A 294 19.68 23.42 12.53
CA ALA A 294 19.42 23.44 11.10
C ALA A 294 18.91 24.83 10.70
N LYS A 295 19.50 25.45 9.67
CA LYS A 295 19.26 26.85 9.32
C LYS A 295 17.98 27.05 8.50
N ASP A 296 17.53 26.03 7.78
CA ASP A 296 16.26 25.96 7.03
C ASP A 296 15.89 24.48 6.78
N ILE A 297 14.65 24.21 6.35
CA ILE A 297 14.30 22.96 5.63
C ILE A 297 15.19 22.81 4.36
N ALA A 298 15.76 23.91 3.84
CA ALA A 298 16.46 23.92 2.56
C ALA A 298 17.99 24.01 2.62
N ASN A 299 18.62 24.57 3.65
CA ASN A 299 20.07 24.90 3.60
C ASN A 299 20.82 24.56 4.90
N THR A 300 21.67 23.53 4.85
CA THR A 300 22.49 23.08 5.99
C THR A 300 23.92 23.60 5.87
N VAL A 301 24.34 24.38 6.87
CA VAL A 301 25.74 24.68 7.18
C VAL A 301 26.44 23.39 7.61
N LYS A 302 27.68 23.23 7.17
CA LYS A 302 28.57 22.10 7.48
C LYS A 302 28.62 21.86 9.00
N ASP A 303 28.69 20.58 9.33
CA ASP A 303 29.01 20.03 10.64
C ASP A 303 27.80 19.71 11.54
N TYR A 304 27.56 18.39 11.62
CA TYR A 304 26.75 17.64 12.57
C TYR A 304 25.33 17.18 12.15
N GLN A 305 25.20 15.85 12.03
CA GLN A 305 24.00 14.98 12.15
C GLN A 305 22.61 15.61 11.90
N VAL A 306 22.37 16.22 10.74
CA VAL A 306 21.00 16.55 10.32
C VAL A 306 20.79 16.07 8.88
N SER A 307 19.86 15.14 8.71
CA SER A 307 19.31 14.74 7.42
C SER A 307 18.98 15.99 6.58
N ASN A 308 19.55 16.16 5.38
CA ASN A 308 19.21 17.33 4.54
C ASN A 308 17.71 17.32 4.24
N PRO A 309 16.98 18.35 4.64
CA PRO A 309 15.55 18.38 4.38
C PRO A 309 15.24 18.73 2.90
N TRP A 310 16.27 19.10 2.09
CA TRP A 310 16.22 19.11 0.61
C TRP A 310 15.77 17.77 0.01
N TYR A 311 16.14 16.66 0.66
CA TYR A 311 15.80 15.33 0.18
C TYR A 311 14.29 15.08 0.23
N TRP A 312 13.66 15.43 1.36
CA TRP A 312 12.21 15.32 1.55
C TRP A 312 11.42 16.25 0.63
N TYR A 313 11.91 17.48 0.42
CA TYR A 313 11.31 18.41 -0.54
C TYR A 313 11.30 17.85 -1.97
N ASN A 314 12.42 17.25 -2.41
CA ASN A 314 12.49 16.62 -3.73
C ASN A 314 11.56 15.43 -3.87
N LEU A 315 11.43 14.61 -2.81
CA LEU A 315 10.47 13.50 -2.78
C LEU A 315 9.04 14.00 -2.90
N LEU A 316 8.65 15.01 -2.12
CA LEU A 316 7.31 15.62 -2.20
C LEU A 316 7.04 16.22 -3.58
N ARG A 317 8.00 16.98 -4.13
CA ARG A 317 7.89 17.53 -5.50
C ARG A 317 7.76 16.42 -6.55
N GLY A 318 8.49 15.31 -6.39
CA GLY A 318 8.38 14.14 -7.26
C GLY A 318 6.99 13.51 -7.19
N LEU A 319 6.50 13.26 -5.97
CA LEU A 319 5.16 12.70 -5.73
C LEU A 319 4.06 13.59 -6.31
N SER A 320 4.14 14.91 -6.13
CA SER A 320 3.13 15.83 -6.69
C SER A 320 3.10 15.80 -8.23
N LYS A 321 4.25 15.66 -8.89
CA LYS A 321 4.28 15.51 -10.37
C LYS A 321 3.67 14.19 -10.81
N VAL A 322 4.00 13.09 -10.13
CA VAL A 322 3.42 11.77 -10.42
C VAL A 322 1.92 11.76 -10.15
N ALA A 323 1.46 12.49 -9.13
CA ALA A 323 0.04 12.58 -8.77
C ALA A 323 -0.84 13.13 -9.90
N VAL A 324 -0.37 14.08 -10.70
CA VAL A 324 -1.14 14.59 -11.84
C VAL A 324 -1.42 13.47 -12.84
N ILE A 325 -0.36 12.73 -13.21
CA ILE A 325 -0.46 11.62 -14.16
C ILE A 325 -1.36 10.52 -13.61
N VAL A 326 -1.14 10.08 -12.36
CA VAL A 326 -1.94 9.00 -11.75
C VAL A 326 -3.41 9.38 -11.66
N ASN A 327 -3.75 10.61 -11.25
CA ASN A 327 -5.14 11.05 -11.19
C ASN A 327 -5.80 11.10 -12.59
N ALA A 328 -5.06 11.49 -13.64
CA ALA A 328 -5.56 11.44 -15.01
C ALA A 328 -5.96 10.01 -15.43
N PHE A 329 -5.09 9.03 -15.13
CA PHE A 329 -5.35 7.62 -15.38
C PHE A 329 -6.51 7.08 -14.52
N VAL A 330 -6.60 7.49 -13.26
CA VAL A 330 -7.69 7.09 -12.35
C VAL A 330 -9.04 7.59 -12.89
N ILE A 331 -9.13 8.86 -13.34
CA ILE A 331 -10.38 9.42 -13.86
C ILE A 331 -10.77 8.77 -15.20
N SER A 332 -9.81 8.54 -16.09
CA SER A 332 -10.10 7.97 -17.42
C SER A 332 -10.38 6.47 -17.39
N PHE A 333 -9.60 5.68 -16.64
CA PHE A 333 -9.68 4.23 -16.62
C PHE A 333 -10.39 3.65 -15.40
N THR A 334 -10.36 4.27 -14.23
CA THR A 334 -11.02 3.66 -13.05
C THR A 334 -12.46 4.15 -12.89
N SER A 335 -12.74 5.41 -13.25
CA SER A 335 -14.08 5.99 -13.18
C SER A 335 -14.94 5.68 -14.41
N ASP A 336 -16.27 5.63 -14.21
CA ASP A 336 -17.26 5.56 -15.29
C ASP A 336 -17.54 6.96 -15.90
N PHE A 337 -16.74 7.98 -15.60
CA PHE A 337 -16.91 9.35 -16.11
C PHE A 337 -16.85 9.44 -17.64
N ILE A 338 -15.77 8.95 -18.26
CA ILE A 338 -15.58 9.05 -19.72
C ILE A 338 -16.66 8.28 -20.50
N PRO A 339 -17.01 7.02 -20.16
CA PRO A 339 -18.10 6.32 -20.84
C PRO A 339 -19.44 7.04 -20.77
N ARG A 340 -19.77 7.66 -19.63
CA ARG A 340 -21.00 8.44 -19.47
C ARG A 340 -21.00 9.68 -20.36
N LEU A 341 -19.87 10.37 -20.43
CA LEU A 341 -19.68 11.55 -21.27
C LEU A 341 -19.83 11.20 -22.77
N VAL A 342 -19.17 10.13 -23.21
CA VAL A 342 -19.26 9.64 -24.59
C VAL A 342 -20.70 9.24 -24.94
N TYR A 343 -21.39 8.51 -24.05
CA TYR A 343 -22.79 8.18 -24.25
C TYR A 343 -23.66 9.43 -24.40
N GLN A 344 -23.49 10.41 -23.50
CA GLN A 344 -24.29 11.63 -23.50
C GLN A 344 -24.13 12.45 -24.78
N TYR A 345 -22.92 12.56 -25.33
CA TYR A 345 -22.65 13.39 -26.51
C TYR A 345 -22.78 12.68 -27.84
N MET A 346 -22.52 11.36 -27.92
CA MET A 346 -22.50 10.63 -29.20
C MET A 346 -23.71 9.72 -29.42
N TYR A 347 -24.29 9.18 -28.35
CA TYR A 347 -25.28 8.10 -28.44
C TYR A 347 -26.66 8.48 -27.87
N SER A 348 -26.74 9.47 -26.97
CA SER A 348 -27.99 9.89 -26.38
C SER A 348 -28.81 10.74 -27.36
N PRO A 349 -30.06 10.35 -27.67
CA PRO A 349 -30.91 11.12 -28.57
C PRO A 349 -31.31 12.49 -27.99
N ASP A 350 -31.47 12.57 -26.66
CA ASP A 350 -31.95 13.78 -25.97
C ASP A 350 -30.86 14.47 -25.13
N GLY A 351 -29.61 13.99 -25.19
CA GLY A 351 -28.52 14.45 -24.30
C GLY A 351 -28.71 14.07 -22.82
N THR A 352 -29.66 13.19 -22.51
CA THR A 352 -29.92 12.67 -21.16
C THR A 352 -29.19 11.36 -20.91
N MET A 353 -29.07 10.96 -19.62
CA MET A 353 -28.46 9.69 -19.23
C MET A 353 -29.43 8.50 -19.29
N HIS A 354 -30.65 8.69 -19.80
CA HIS A 354 -31.62 7.61 -19.95
C HIS A 354 -31.10 6.55 -20.94
N GLY A 355 -31.23 5.28 -20.57
CA GLY A 355 -30.76 4.15 -21.39
C GLY A 355 -29.28 3.81 -21.25
N PHE A 356 -28.47 4.58 -20.51
CA PHE A 356 -27.02 4.34 -20.38
C PHE A 356 -26.68 2.90 -19.94
N ILE A 357 -27.38 2.37 -18.93
CA ILE A 357 -27.14 1.00 -18.45
C ILE A 357 -27.45 -0.03 -19.53
N ASN A 358 -28.51 0.19 -20.32
CA ASN A 358 -28.89 -0.72 -21.39
C ASN A 358 -27.87 -0.70 -22.54
N HIS A 359 -27.28 0.45 -22.82
CA HIS A 359 -26.19 0.61 -23.79
C HIS A 359 -24.86 0.02 -23.29
N THR A 360 -24.57 0.10 -21.98
CA THR A 360 -23.28 -0.36 -21.43
C THR A 360 -23.17 -1.88 -21.31
N LEU A 361 -24.30 -2.60 -21.38
CA LEU A 361 -24.36 -4.04 -21.19
C LEU A 361 -24.39 -4.78 -22.52
N SER A 362 -23.42 -5.67 -22.75
CA SER A 362 -23.39 -6.57 -23.89
C SER A 362 -24.19 -7.85 -23.64
N TYR A 363 -24.77 -8.40 -24.70
CA TYR A 363 -25.55 -9.64 -24.67
C TYR A 363 -24.65 -10.87 -24.78
N PHE A 364 -24.98 -11.94 -24.06
CA PHE A 364 -24.33 -13.24 -24.14
C PHE A 364 -25.37 -14.36 -24.16
N ASN A 365 -25.23 -15.28 -25.12
CA ASN A 365 -26.09 -16.46 -25.19
C ASN A 365 -25.55 -17.53 -24.21
N VAL A 366 -26.40 -18.02 -23.32
CA VAL A 366 -26.02 -19.00 -22.28
C VAL A 366 -25.57 -20.33 -22.89
N SER A 367 -26.01 -20.66 -24.11
CA SER A 367 -25.57 -21.87 -24.81
C SER A 367 -24.08 -21.85 -25.22
N ASP A 368 -23.44 -20.68 -25.28
CA ASP A 368 -22.05 -20.53 -25.71
C ASP A 368 -21.03 -20.66 -24.56
N PHE A 369 -21.44 -21.19 -23.41
CA PHE A 369 -20.51 -21.51 -22.32
C PHE A 369 -19.60 -22.70 -22.67
N GLN A 370 -18.34 -22.64 -22.23
CA GLN A 370 -17.46 -23.81 -22.31
C GLN A 370 -17.98 -24.91 -21.37
N PRO A 371 -17.90 -26.19 -21.77
CA PRO A 371 -18.36 -27.31 -20.95
C PRO A 371 -17.75 -27.27 -19.54
N GLY A 372 -18.58 -27.35 -18.51
CA GLY A 372 -18.14 -27.33 -17.10
C GLY A 372 -17.84 -25.94 -16.52
N THR A 373 -18.05 -24.85 -17.28
CA THR A 373 -17.95 -23.46 -16.77
C THR A 373 -19.31 -22.82 -16.45
N GLU A 374 -20.38 -23.56 -16.71
CA GLU A 374 -21.76 -23.19 -16.44
C GLU A 374 -22.05 -23.12 -14.93
N PRO A 375 -23.00 -22.28 -14.50
CA PRO A 375 -23.32 -22.12 -13.10
C PRO A 375 -23.91 -23.42 -12.51
N LEU A 376 -23.22 -24.02 -11.52
CA LEU A 376 -23.62 -25.26 -10.84
C LEU A 376 -25.02 -25.22 -10.21
N GLN A 377 -25.49 -24.04 -9.80
CA GLN A 377 -26.82 -23.82 -9.26
C GLN A 377 -27.39 -22.52 -9.86
N PRO A 378 -28.11 -22.58 -10.98
CA PRO A 378 -28.80 -21.42 -11.50
C PRO A 378 -29.86 -20.98 -10.49
N MET A 379 -29.88 -19.67 -10.18
CA MET A 379 -30.92 -19.09 -9.35
C MET A 379 -32.28 -19.37 -10.01
N HIS A 380 -33.22 -19.97 -9.28
CA HIS A 380 -34.54 -20.28 -9.81
C HIS A 380 -35.36 -18.99 -9.90
N LEU A 381 -35.29 -18.31 -11.04
CA LEU A 381 -36.13 -17.14 -11.34
C LEU A 381 -37.55 -17.53 -11.82
N GLY A 382 -37.86 -18.83 -11.89
CA GLY A 382 -39.15 -19.34 -12.38
C GLY A 382 -39.25 -19.50 -13.90
N TYR A 383 -38.17 -19.21 -14.64
CA TYR A 383 -38.06 -19.39 -16.08
C TYR A 383 -36.61 -19.73 -16.47
N HIS A 384 -36.43 -20.33 -17.66
CA HIS A 384 -35.11 -20.63 -18.20
C HIS A 384 -34.46 -19.36 -18.77
N VAL A 385 -33.22 -19.09 -18.38
CA VAL A 385 -32.48 -17.89 -18.84
C VAL A 385 -31.70 -18.24 -20.10
N GLU A 386 -32.12 -17.70 -21.25
CA GLU A 386 -31.46 -17.93 -22.53
C GLU A 386 -30.31 -16.95 -22.80
N ILE A 387 -30.47 -15.69 -22.36
CA ILE A 387 -29.51 -14.61 -22.60
C ILE A 387 -29.15 -13.95 -21.27
N CYS A 388 -27.85 -13.78 -21.03
CA CYS A 388 -27.34 -12.99 -19.91
C CYS A 388 -26.63 -11.73 -20.40
N ARG A 389 -26.48 -10.76 -19.49
CA ARG A 389 -25.85 -9.46 -19.78
C ARG A 389 -24.61 -9.27 -18.93
N TYR A 390 -23.54 -8.75 -19.53
CA TYR A 390 -22.29 -8.46 -18.85
C TYR A 390 -21.76 -7.07 -19.25
N LYS A 391 -20.92 -6.49 -18.38
CA LYS A 391 -20.37 -5.14 -18.58
C LYS A 391 -19.11 -5.23 -19.44
N ASP A 392 -19.28 -5.18 -20.76
CA ASP A 392 -18.20 -5.02 -21.74
C ASP A 392 -18.76 -4.41 -23.04
N TYR A 393 -17.91 -3.85 -23.90
CA TYR A 393 -18.33 -3.26 -25.18
C TYR A 393 -18.04 -4.24 -26.33
N ARG A 394 -18.94 -5.19 -26.52
CA ARG A 394 -18.82 -6.26 -27.54
C ARG A 394 -20.09 -6.38 -28.37
N GLU A 395 -19.89 -6.81 -29.60
CA GLU A 395 -20.97 -7.06 -30.55
C GLU A 395 -21.89 -8.20 -30.07
N PRO A 396 -23.22 -8.09 -30.32
CA PRO A 396 -24.18 -9.08 -29.87
C PRO A 396 -24.06 -10.40 -30.64
N PRO A 397 -24.62 -11.50 -30.10
CA PRO A 397 -24.48 -12.83 -30.68
C PRO A 397 -25.14 -13.01 -32.05
N TRP A 398 -26.12 -12.19 -32.40
CA TRP A 398 -26.80 -12.21 -33.71
C TRP A 398 -26.12 -11.34 -34.78
N SER A 399 -24.99 -10.69 -34.45
CA SER A 399 -24.20 -9.92 -35.42
C SER A 399 -23.35 -10.83 -36.31
N SER A 400 -22.81 -10.29 -37.40
CA SER A 400 -21.89 -11.01 -38.29
C SER A 400 -20.56 -11.40 -37.62
N THR A 401 -20.17 -10.71 -36.55
CA THR A 401 -18.91 -10.89 -35.81
C THR A 401 -19.22 -11.01 -34.31
N PRO A 402 -19.78 -12.14 -33.86
CA PRO A 402 -20.29 -12.28 -32.49
C PRO A 402 -19.17 -12.18 -31.46
N TYR A 403 -19.42 -11.42 -30.39
CA TYR A 403 -18.53 -11.27 -29.24
C TYR A 403 -17.18 -10.57 -29.49
N GLU A 404 -16.95 -10.03 -30.68
CA GLU A 404 -15.79 -9.18 -30.96
C GLU A 404 -15.95 -7.79 -30.32
N LEU A 405 -14.83 -7.07 -30.18
CA LEU A 405 -14.84 -5.72 -29.63
C LEU A 405 -15.56 -4.77 -30.58
N SER A 406 -16.58 -4.08 -30.05
CA SER A 406 -17.38 -3.15 -30.86
C SER A 406 -16.63 -1.86 -31.20
N LYS A 407 -17.12 -1.12 -32.20
CA LYS A 407 -16.65 0.25 -32.50
C LYS A 407 -16.76 1.18 -31.29
N GLU A 408 -17.77 0.96 -30.45
CA GLU A 408 -17.98 1.72 -29.20
C GLU A 408 -16.80 1.58 -28.24
N PHE A 409 -16.21 0.38 -28.13
CA PHE A 409 -15.05 0.13 -27.29
C PHE A 409 -13.87 1.03 -27.70
N TRP A 410 -13.57 1.07 -28.99
CA TRP A 410 -12.47 1.85 -29.55
C TRP A 410 -12.71 3.35 -29.43
N ALA A 411 -13.95 3.82 -29.64
CA ALA A 411 -14.33 5.22 -29.44
C ALA A 411 -14.12 5.65 -27.97
N ILE A 412 -14.57 4.84 -27.02
CA ILE A 412 -14.38 5.11 -25.59
C ILE A 412 -12.89 5.05 -25.21
N LEU A 413 -12.13 4.10 -25.75
CA LEU A 413 -10.68 4.01 -25.50
C LEU A 413 -9.95 5.25 -26.03
N ALA A 414 -10.28 5.70 -27.25
CA ALA A 414 -9.72 6.92 -27.82
C ALA A 414 -10.06 8.15 -26.95
N ALA A 415 -11.31 8.29 -26.51
CA ALA A 415 -11.73 9.36 -25.62
C ALA A 415 -11.00 9.32 -24.26
N ARG A 416 -10.75 8.12 -23.71
CA ARG A 416 -9.96 7.96 -22.48
C ARG A 416 -8.53 8.46 -22.65
N LEU A 417 -7.86 8.07 -23.74
CA LEU A 417 -6.49 8.50 -24.01
C LEU A 417 -6.40 10.00 -24.30
N ALA A 418 -7.34 10.53 -25.09
CA ALA A 418 -7.44 11.96 -25.35
C ALA A 418 -7.64 12.77 -24.06
N PHE A 419 -8.49 12.28 -23.15
CA PHE A 419 -8.66 12.91 -21.84
C PHE A 419 -7.36 12.95 -21.04
N VAL A 420 -6.58 11.85 -21.01
CA VAL A 420 -5.29 11.82 -20.30
C VAL A 420 -4.32 12.87 -20.85
N ILE A 421 -4.26 13.02 -22.18
CA ILE A 421 -3.38 14.00 -22.84
C ILE A 421 -3.81 15.45 -22.54
N VAL A 422 -5.12 15.72 -22.50
CA VAL A 422 -5.64 17.07 -22.22
C VAL A 422 -5.55 17.44 -20.73
N PHE A 423 -5.67 16.44 -19.85
CA PHE A 423 -5.60 16.63 -18.41
C PHE A 423 -4.15 16.84 -17.91
N GLN A 424 -3.19 16.17 -18.55
CA GLN A 424 -1.76 16.29 -18.26
C GLN A 424 -1.18 17.61 -18.77
#